data_AF-A0A920I8K3-F1
#
_entry.id   AF-A0A920I8K3-F1
#
_cell.length_a   1.000
_cell.length_b   1.000
_cell.length_c   1.000
_cell.angle_alpha   90.00
_cell.angle_beta   90.00
_cell.angle_gamma   90.00
#
_symmetry.space_group_name_H-M   'P 1'
#
loop_
_entity.id
_entity.type
_entity.pdbx_description
1 polymer ?
#
loop_
_entity_poly.entity_id
_entity_poly.type
_entity_poly.pdbx_seq_one_letter_code
_entity_poly.pdbx_strand_id
1 'polypeptide(L)' 'MPIALLELPRGAAVRCEDGSVIDGCNVENASYGLSICAERVALFTAISQGKQPIERP' A
#
# COMPACT_ATOMS: atom_id res chain seq x y z
N MET A 1 4.28 -18.34 -19.88
CA MET A 1 3.93 -17.81 -18.55
C MET A 1 5.19 -17.22 -17.90
N PRO A 2 5.69 -16.06 -18.34
CA PRO A 2 6.70 -15.32 -17.59
C PRO A 2 6.01 -14.21 -16.78
N ILE A 3 6.77 -13.50 -15.92
CA ILE A 3 6.52 -12.14 -15.40
C ILE A 3 5.91 -12.09 -13.97
N ALA A 4 6.59 -11.75 -12.86
CA ALA A 4 7.95 -11.24 -12.59
C ALA A 4 8.39 -9.89 -13.23
N LEU A 5 7.50 -9.00 -13.69
CA LEU A 5 7.90 -7.69 -14.29
C LEU A 5 7.81 -6.50 -13.34
N LEU A 6 7.48 -6.71 -12.07
CA LEU A 6 7.55 -5.64 -11.07
C LEU A 6 8.44 -6.03 -9.89
N GLU A 7 9.62 -6.59 -10.21
CA GLU A 7 10.76 -6.63 -9.29
C GLU A 7 11.29 -5.23 -8.89
N LEU A 8 10.60 -4.15 -9.28
CA LEU A 8 10.87 -2.83 -8.77
C LEU A 8 10.09 -2.64 -7.47
N PRO A 9 10.76 -2.50 -6.31
CA PRO A 9 10.08 -2.22 -5.06
C PRO A 9 9.36 -0.88 -5.18
N ARG A 10 8.03 -0.93 -5.23
CA ARG A 10 7.20 0.27 -5.19
C ARG A 10 6.76 0.48 -3.75
N GLY A 11 7.27 1.54 -3.15
CA GLY A 11 6.85 2.02 -1.84
C GLY A 11 5.79 3.10 -1.96
N ALA A 12 4.92 3.18 -0.97
CA ALA A 12 4.03 4.30 -0.75
C ALA A 12 4.04 4.67 0.73
N ALA A 13 3.63 5.89 1.06
CA ALA A 13 3.46 6.33 2.43
C ALA A 13 2.19 7.18 2.54
N VAL A 14 1.42 6.95 3.60
CA VAL A 14 0.21 7.67 3.94
C VAL A 14 0.46 8.46 5.21
N ARG A 15 0.18 9.77 5.18
CA ARG A 15 0.20 10.62 6.38
C ARG A 15 -1.17 10.61 7.03
N CYS A 16 -1.22 10.49 8.35
CA CYS A 16 -2.46 10.47 9.13
C CYS A 16 -2.67 11.78 9.91
N GLU A 17 -3.91 12.04 10.34
CA GLU A 17 -4.32 13.27 11.05
C GLU A 17 -3.55 13.49 12.36
N ASP A 18 -3.17 12.41 13.03
CA ASP A 18 -2.33 12.41 14.23
C ASP A 18 -0.85 12.72 13.95
N GLY A 19 -0.50 12.99 12.69
CA GLY A 19 0.85 13.28 12.24
C GLY A 19 1.70 12.04 11.97
N SER A 20 1.17 10.83 12.20
CA SER A 20 1.90 9.60 11.91
C SER A 20 1.99 9.32 10.41
N VAL A 21 3.02 8.57 10.01
CA VAL A 21 3.23 8.14 8.62
C VAL A 21 3.24 6.62 8.59
N ILE A 22 2.44 6.04 7.70
CA ILE A 22 2.34 4.60 7.48
C ILE A 22 2.89 4.29 6.10
N ASP A 23 3.90 3.45 6.02
CA ASP A 23 4.47 2.95 4.78
C ASP A 23 3.74 1.70 4.26
N GLY A 24 3.90 1.43 2.98
CA GLY A 24 3.37 0.24 2.32
C GLY A 24 4.22 -0.14 1.12
N CYS A 25 4.18 -1.42 0.76
CA CYS A 25 4.85 -1.97 -0.41
C CYS A 25 3.87 -2.81 -1.25
N ASN A 26 4.20 -3.05 -2.52
CA ASN A 26 3.43 -3.96 -3.35
C ASN A 26 3.45 -5.39 -2.76
N VAL A 27 2.28 -6.02 -2.70
CA VAL A 27 2.13 -7.43 -2.36
C VAL A 27 1.70 -8.17 -3.62
N GLU A 28 2.56 -9.06 -4.08
CA GLU A 28 2.32 -9.84 -5.30
C GLU A 28 1.75 -11.21 -4.98
N ASN A 29 0.96 -11.73 -5.91
CA ASN A 29 0.39 -13.06 -5.81
C ASN A 29 0.47 -13.78 -7.17
N ALA A 30 0.58 -15.11 -7.13
CA ALA A 30 0.55 -15.95 -8.32
C ALA A 30 -0.76 -15.79 -9.12
N SER A 31 -1.87 -15.50 -8.44
CA SER A 31 -3.09 -15.01 -9.07
C SER A 31 -3.04 -13.48 -9.14
N TYR A 32 -2.82 -12.93 -10.34
CA TYR A 32 -2.64 -11.48 -10.52
C TYR A 32 -3.80 -10.63 -10.00
N GLY A 33 -5.03 -11.16 -9.98
CA GLY A 33 -6.19 -10.47 -9.44
C GLY A 33 -6.13 -10.23 -7.93
N LEU A 34 -5.26 -10.95 -7.21
CA LEU A 34 -5.07 -10.82 -5.76
C LEU A 34 -3.92 -9.89 -5.39
N SER A 35 -3.15 -9.37 -6.36
CA SER A 35 -2.06 -8.44 -6.08
C SER A 35 -2.58 -7.09 -5.56
N ILE A 36 -1.85 -6.51 -4.61
CA ILE A 36 -2.20 -5.26 -3.95
C ILE A 36 -1.07 -4.23 -4.17
N CYS A 37 -1.45 -3.04 -4.61
CA CYS A 37 -0.49 -1.94 -4.81
C CYS A 37 -0.05 -1.34 -3.46
N ALA A 38 1.13 -0.72 -3.43
CA ALA A 38 1.72 -0.15 -2.23
C ALA A 38 0.83 0.90 -1.55
N GLU A 39 0.13 1.70 -2.34
CA GLU A 39 -0.80 2.73 -1.87
C GLU A 39 -1.96 2.11 -1.09
N ARG A 40 -2.51 1.01 -1.61
CA ARG A 40 -3.60 0.26 -0.95
C ARG A 40 -3.10 -0.40 0.34
N VAL A 41 -1.88 -0.94 0.34
CA VAL A 41 -1.28 -1.48 1.56
C VAL A 41 -1.12 -0.39 2.62
N ALA A 42 -0.48 0.73 2.30
CA ALA A 42 -0.29 1.84 3.25
C ALA A 42 -1.63 2.37 3.81
N LEU A 43 -2.62 2.56 2.94
CA LEU A 43 -3.94 3.05 3.32
C LEU A 43 -4.69 2.07 4.21
N PHE A 44 -4.75 0.79 3.83
CA PHE A 44 -5.47 -0.23 4.59
C PHE A 44 -4.77 -0.54 5.92
N THR A 45 -3.44 -0.50 5.96
CA THR A 45 -2.68 -0.59 7.21
C THR A 45 -3.02 0.57 8.14
N ALA A 46 -3.05 1.81 7.65
CA ALA A 46 -3.45 2.96 8.45
C ALA A 46 -4.87 2.79 9.03
N ILE A 47 -5.85 2.40 8.19
CA ILE A 47 -7.23 2.16 8.61
C ILE A 47 -7.32 1.03 9.65
N SER A 48 -6.61 -0.09 9.43
CA SER A 48 -6.61 -1.23 10.37
C SER A 48 -6.02 -0.89 11.74
N GLN A 49 -5.12 0.10 11.80
CA GLN A 49 -4.54 0.62 13.03
C GLN A 49 -5.43 1.69 13.68
N GLY A 50 -6.63 1.95 13.13
CA GLY A 50 -7.56 2.97 13.63
C GLY A 50 -7.13 4.41 13.33
N LYS A 51 -6.17 4.60 12.41
CA LYS A 51 -5.67 5.92 12.04
C LYS A 51 -6.54 6.51 10.94
N GLN A 52 -6.60 7.85 10.90
CA GLN A 52 -7.32 8.60 9.88
C GLN A 52 -6.33 9.15 8.83
N PRO A 53 -6.29 8.59 7.60
CA PRO A 53 -5.46 9.09 6.51
C PRO A 53 -5.83 10.50 6.08
N ILE A 54 -4.83 11.35 5.89
CA ILE A 54 -4.98 12.68 5.29
C ILE A 54 -4.86 12.52 3.77
N GLU A 55 -5.98 12.22 3.11
CA GLU A 55 -6.14 12.50 1.67
C GLU A 55 -7.63 12.54 1.31
N ARG A 56 -8.12 13.75 1.02
CA ARG A 56 -9.28 14.01 0.16
C ARG A 56 -8.74 14.84 -1.02
N PRO A 57 -9.00 14.45 -2.29
CA PRO A 57 -8.62 15.24 -3.46
C PRO A 57 -9.31 16.60 -3.48
#